data_AF-A0A6G8Q2I0-F1
#
_entry.id   AF-A0A6G8Q2I0-F1
#
_cell.length_a   1.000
_cell.length_b   1.000
_cell.length_c   1.000
_cell.angle_alpha   90.00
_cell.angle_beta   90.00
_cell.angle_gamma   90.00
#
_symmetry.space_group_name_H-M   'P 1'
#
loop_
_entity.id
_entity.type
_entity.pdbx_description
1 polymer ?
#
loop_
_entity_poly.entity_id
_entity_poly.type
_entity_poly.pdbx_seq_one_letter_code
_entity_poly.pdbx_strand_id
1 'polypeptide(L)' 'MEYHDEACERFDDAWTLCFQRCTYHYDDRESQPGYRFIWRRPDGTLQPARGQARIPDAGTLERLTEAARAEGWYG' A
#
# COMPACT_ATOMS: atom_id res chain seq x y z
N MET A 1 -4.90 -13.35 -0.89
CA MET A 1 -4.33 -12.22 -1.63
C MET A 1 -3.07 -12.70 -2.31
N GLU A 2 -2.85 -12.25 -3.54
CA GLU A 2 -1.65 -12.51 -4.34
C GLU A 2 -0.84 -11.22 -4.49
N TYR A 3 0.49 -11.34 -4.39
CA TYR A 3 1.43 -10.22 -4.50
C TYR A 3 2.13 -10.26 -5.87
N HIS A 4 2.26 -9.10 -6.52
CA HIS A 4 2.90 -8.98 -7.83
C HIS A 4 4.23 -8.24 -7.76
N ASP A 5 4.19 -6.97 -7.31
CA ASP A 5 5.35 -6.07 -7.28
C ASP A 5 5.27 -5.08 -6.11
N GLU A 6 6.39 -4.46 -5.78
CA GLU A 6 6.47 -3.37 -4.81
C GLU A 6 7.50 -2.30 -5.17
N ALA A 7 7.24 -1.08 -4.72
CA ALA A 7 8.21 -0.02 -4.59
C ALA A 7 8.40 0.28 -3.10
N CYS A 8 9.63 0.33 -2.61
CA CYS A 8 9.92 0.41 -1.19
C CYS A 8 10.91 1.53 -0.85
N GLU A 9 10.72 2.11 0.33
CA GLU A 9 11.63 3.08 0.93
C GLU A 9 12.05 2.60 2.33
N ARG A 10 13.37 2.64 2.59
CA ARG A 10 13.96 2.17 3.85
C ARG A 10 14.09 3.34 4.82
N PHE A 11 13.71 3.09 6.06
CA PHE A 11 13.80 4.04 7.17
C PHE A 11 14.92 3.63 8.15
N ASP A 12 15.37 4.60 8.97
CA ASP A 12 16.61 4.53 9.78
C ASP A 12 16.63 3.36 10.79
N ASP A 13 15.47 2.92 11.24
CA ASP A 13 15.26 1.81 12.16
C ASP A 13 15.28 0.43 11.48
N ALA A 14 15.74 0.36 10.23
CA ALA A 14 15.73 -0.81 9.35
C ALA A 14 14.33 -1.27 8.93
N TRP A 15 13.29 -0.49 9.22
CA TRP A 15 11.95 -0.73 8.67
C TRP A 15 11.89 -0.30 7.21
N THR A 16 10.94 -0.86 6.48
CA THR A 16 10.75 -0.53 5.07
C THR A 16 9.28 -0.36 4.78
N LEU A 17 8.89 0.81 4.28
CA LEU A 17 7.55 1.07 3.80
C LEU A 17 7.49 0.68 2.33
N CYS A 18 6.57 -0.19 1.98
CA CYS A 18 6.40 -0.66 0.61
C CYS A 18 5.00 -0.31 0.10
N PHE A 19 4.93 0.25 -1.10
CA PHE A 19 3.72 0.34 -1.89
C PHE A 19 3.62 -0.90 -2.79
N GLN A 20 2.63 -1.76 -2.54
CA GLN A 20 2.49 -3.05 -3.19
C GLN A 20 1.33 -3.07 -4.18
N ARG A 21 1.56 -3.70 -5.34
CA ARG A 21 0.54 -4.09 -6.31
C ARG A 21 0.12 -5.53 -6.02
N CYS A 22 -1.18 -5.75 -5.81
CA CYS A 22 -1.69 -7.04 -5.36
C CYS A 22 -3.10 -7.34 -5.88
N THR A 23 -3.48 -8.62 -5.85
CA THR A 23 -4.85 -9.09 -6.09
C THR A 23 -5.47 -9.51 -4.76
N TYR A 24 -6.57 -8.86 -4.40
CA TYR A 24 -7.38 -9.21 -3.23
C TYR A 24 -8.32 -10.34 -3.63
N HIS A 25 -8.32 -11.44 -2.88
CA HIS A 25 -9.30 -12.51 -3.04
C HIS A 25 -10.31 -12.37 -1.91
N TYR A 26 -11.57 -12.23 -2.27
CA TYR A 26 -12.69 -12.20 -1.35
C TYR A 26 -13.37 -13.58 -1.32
N ASP A 27 -14.09 -13.86 -0.23
CA ASP A 27 -14.68 -15.19 0.02
C ASP A 27 -15.76 -15.57 -1.00
N ASP A 28 -16.32 -14.60 -1.71
CA ASP A 28 -17.32 -14.74 -2.78
C ASP A 28 -16.71 -15.13 -4.14
N ARG A 29 -15.44 -15.51 -4.18
CA ARG A 29 -14.65 -15.82 -5.40
C ARG A 29 -14.42 -14.61 -6.30
N GLU A 30 -14.80 -13.41 -5.89
CA GLU A 30 -14.41 -12.21 -6.60
C GLU A 30 -12.96 -11.87 -6.25
N SER A 31 -12.16 -11.63 -7.27
CA SER A 31 -10.78 -11.15 -7.11
C SER A 31 -10.68 -9.76 -7.69
N GLN A 32 -10.15 -8.82 -6.91
CA GLN A 32 -10.01 -7.44 -7.35
C GLN A 32 -8.52 -7.04 -7.31
N PRO A 33 -7.99 -6.45 -8.40
CA PRO A 33 -6.66 -5.86 -8.36
C PRO A 33 -6.68 -4.63 -7.45
N GLY A 34 -5.53 -4.24 -6.93
CA GLY A 34 -5.41 -3.00 -6.19
C GLY A 34 -4.01 -2.82 -5.62
N TYR A 35 -3.94 -1.83 -4.74
CA TYR A 35 -2.70 -1.40 -4.13
C TYR A 35 -2.87 -1.18 -2.63
N ARG A 36 -1.75 -1.23 -1.91
CA ARG A 36 -1.68 -0.89 -0.50
C ARG A 36 -0.28 -0.43 -0.11
N PHE A 37 -0.20 0.25 1.02
CA PHE A 37 1.05 0.41 1.75
C PHE A 37 1.26 -0.75 2.72
N ILE A 38 2.48 -1.20 2.98
CA ILE A 38 2.73 -2.17 4.03
C ILE A 38 4.10 -1.94 4.62
N TRP A 39 4.21 -2.16 5.93
CA TRP A 39 5.50 -2.16 6.60
C TRP A 39 6.11 -3.56 6.54
N ARG A 40 7.39 -3.60 6.16
CA ARG A 40 8.27 -4.73 6.40
C ARG A 40 9.07 -4.46 7.67
N ARG A 41 9.14 -5.48 8.51
CA ARG A 41 9.97 -5.51 9.70
C ARG A 41 11.45 -5.56 9.30
N PRO A 42 12.38 -5.27 10.23
CA PRO A 42 13.82 -5.38 9.97
C PRO A 42 14.28 -6.76 9.49
N ASP A 43 13.56 -7.82 9.87
CA ASP A 43 13.81 -9.21 9.42
C ASP A 43 13.24 -9.52 8.03
N GLY A 44 12.67 -8.53 7.34
CA GLY A 44 12.08 -8.63 6.00
C GLY A 44 10.65 -9.18 5.98
N THR A 45 10.11 -9.63 7.12
CA THR A 45 8.75 -10.16 7.20
C THR A 45 7.70 -9.05 7.09
N LEU A 46 6.55 -9.38 6.52
CA LEU A 46 5.44 -8.44 6.39
C LEU A 46 4.78 -8.21 7.76
N GLN A 47 4.47 -6.96 8.05
CA GLN A 47 3.56 -6.58 9.11
C GLN A 47 2.20 -6.24 8.51
N PRO A 48 1.30 -7.23 8.34
CA PRO A 48 -0.05 -6.95 7.86
C PRO A 48 -0.79 -6.08 8.88
N ALA A 49 -1.23 -4.89 8.45
CA ALA A 49 -2.13 -4.07 9.22
C ALA A 49 -3.57 -4.54 9.01
N ARG A 50 -4.24 -4.95 10.09
CA ARG A 50 -5.69 -5.25 10.04
C ARG A 50 -6.45 -3.98 9.69
N GLY A 51 -7.44 -4.08 8.81
CA GLY A 51 -8.32 -2.97 8.45
C GLY A 51 -7.75 -1.98 7.44
N GLN A 52 -6.66 -2.33 6.75
CA GLN A 52 -6.15 -1.48 5.68
C GLN A 52 -7.11 -1.43 4.48
N ALA A 53 -7.46 -0.23 4.05
CA ALA A 53 -8.26 -0.01 2.84
C ALA A 53 -7.46 -0.40 1.58
N ARG A 54 -8.12 -1.09 0.64
CA ARG A 54 -7.61 -1.31 -0.71
C ARG A 54 -7.64 0.02 -1.46
N ILE A 55 -6.53 0.38 -2.09
CA ILE A 55 -6.50 1.42 -3.11
C ILE A 55 -6.87 0.75 -4.44
N PRO A 56 -7.99 1.11 -5.09
CA PRO A 56 -8.48 0.34 -6.25
C PRO A 56 -7.58 0.44 -7.48
N ASP A 57 -7.02 1.62 -7.72
CA ASP A 57 -6.22 1.94 -8.91
C ASP A 57 -5.19 3.04 -8.60
N ALA A 58 -4.17 3.16 -9.46
CA ALA A 58 -3.10 4.15 -9.29
C ALA A 58 -3.62 5.60 -9.36
N GLY A 59 -4.60 5.88 -10.23
CA GLY A 59 -5.20 7.21 -10.36
C GLY A 59 -5.92 7.65 -9.08
N THR A 60 -6.51 6.72 -8.33
CA THR A 60 -7.09 7.01 -7.01
C THR A 60 -6.03 7.45 -6.01
N LEU A 61 -4.87 6.78 -5.98
CA LEU A 61 -3.74 7.23 -5.13
C LEU A 61 -3.30 8.64 -5.52
N GLU A 62 -3.04 8.87 -6.80
CA GLU A 62 -2.55 10.15 -7.33
C GLU A 62 -3.48 11.31 -6.94
N ARG A 63 -4.79 11.18 -7.24
CA ARG A 63 -5.79 12.20 -6.89
C ARG A 63 -5.83 12.52 -5.39
N LEU A 64 -5.72 11.50 -4.54
CA LEU A 64 -5.71 11.70 -3.08
C LEU A 64 -4.46 12.44 -2.62
N THR A 65 -3.29 12.10 -3.17
CA THR A 65 -2.03 12.78 -2.84
C THR A 65 -1.98 14.21 -3.37
N GLU A 66 -2.55 14.47 -4.55
CA GLU A 66 -2.71 15.83 -5.09
C GLU A 66 -3.65 16.67 -4.22
N ALA A 67 -4.78 16.10 -3.78
CA ALA A 67 -5.69 16.78 -2.87
C ALA A 67 -5.01 17.14 -1.54
N ALA A 68 -4.29 16.21 -0.91
CA ALA A 68 -3.54 16.49 0.32
C ALA A 68 -2.48 17.59 0.12
N ARG A 69 -1.83 17.63 -1.05
CA ARG A 69 -0.89 18.70 -1.40
C ARG A 69 -1.59 20.05 -1.52
N ALA A 70 -2.74 20.11 -2.20
CA ALA A 70 -3.51 21.34 -2.35
C ALA A 70 -4.01 21.89 -1.01
N GLU A 71 -4.31 21.01 -0.06
CA GLU A 71 -4.67 21.36 1.33
C GLU A 71 -3.45 21.72 2.21
N GLY A 72 -2.23 21.69 1.65
CA GLY A 72 -1.02 22.11 2.37
C GLY A 72 -0.48 21.11 3.39
N TRP A 73 -0.82 19.81 3.28
CA TRP A 73 -0.42 18.79 4.27
C TRP A 73 1.09 18.50 4.28
N TYR A 74 1.81 18.87 3.22
CA TYR A 74 3.24 18.57 3.04
C TYR A 74 4.16 19.80 3.26
N GLY A 75 3.64 20.84 3.93
CA GLY A 75 4.35 22.08 4.25
C GLY A 75 5.04 22.07 5.61
#